data_AF-A0A4Q5R2R3-F1
#
_entry.id   AF-A0A4Q5R2R3-F1
#
_cell.length_a   1.000
_cell.length_b   1.000
_cell.length_c   1.000
_cell.angle_alpha   90.00
_cell.angle_beta   90.00
_cell.angle_gamma   90.00
#
_symmetry.space_group_name_H-M   'P 1'
#
loop_
_entity.id
_entity.type
_entity.pdbx_description
1 polymer ?
#
loop_
_entity_poly.entity_id
_entity_poly.type
_entity_poly.pdbx_seq_one_letter_code
_entity_poly.pdbx_strand_id
1 'polypeptide(L)' 'MVTRFKEALPYFDYLNPIAGIIINVRRVMMEGKAPDPSLFAFDLVYSLVFLIIGVWLLNKLGAKAAEKL' A
#
# COMPACT_ATOMS: atom_id res chain seq x y z
N MET A 1 10.25 15.72 -17.50
CA MET A 1 8.87 15.14 -17.59
C MET A 1 8.39 14.58 -16.25
N VAL A 2 9.25 13.97 -15.42
CA VAL A 2 8.87 13.41 -14.10
C VAL A 2 8.50 14.46 -13.04
N THR A 3 9.03 15.69 -13.11
CA THR A 3 8.77 16.77 -12.14
C THR A 3 7.33 17.31 -12.17
N ARG A 4 6.73 17.48 -13.35
CA ARG A 4 5.37 18.02 -13.48
C ARG A 4 4.28 17.16 -12.84
N PHE A 5 4.48 15.84 -12.77
CA PHE A 5 3.48 14.93 -12.22
C PHE A 5 3.42 15.01 -10.68
N LYS A 6 4.59 15.12 -10.02
CA LYS A 6 4.67 15.33 -8.57
C LYS A 6 4.19 16.71 -8.14
N GLU A 7 4.40 17.73 -8.97
CA GLU A 7 3.87 19.08 -8.70
C GLU A 7 2.35 19.15 -8.85
N ALA A 8 1.78 18.43 -9.82
CA ALA A 8 0.34 18.40 -10.05
C ALA A 8 -0.42 17.55 -9.01
N LEU A 9 0.17 16.43 -8.55
CA LEU A 9 -0.40 15.60 -7.49
C LEU A 9 0.68 15.18 -6.47
N PRO A 10 1.02 16.06 -5.51
CA PRO A 10 2.07 15.79 -4.52
C PRO A 10 1.77 14.62 -3.58
N TYR A 11 0.51 14.17 -3.52
CA TYR A 11 0.06 13.08 -2.65
C TYR A 11 -0.32 11.80 -3.40
N PHE A 12 -0.16 11.75 -4.73
CA PHE A 12 -0.61 10.58 -5.50
C PHE A 12 0.19 9.32 -5.17
N ASP A 13 1.45 9.47 -4.77
CA ASP A 13 2.31 8.38 -4.32
C ASP A 13 1.73 7.67 -3.07
N TYR A 14 0.86 8.36 -2.31
CA TYR A 14 0.13 7.83 -1.15
C TYR A 14 -1.27 7.31 -1.50
N LEU A 15 -1.75 7.45 -2.73
CA LEU A 15 -3.09 6.93 -3.08
C LEU A 15 -3.06 5.42 -3.34
N ASN A 16 -1.90 4.92 -3.80
CA ASN A 16 -1.71 3.54 -4.21
C ASN A 16 -0.55 2.91 -3.42
N PRO A 17 -0.80 1.91 -2.53
CA PRO A 17 0.27 1.27 -1.75
C PRO A 17 1.31 0.55 -2.61
N ILE A 18 0.97 0.18 -3.86
CA ILE A 18 1.95 -0.39 -4.80
C ILE A 18 2.97 0.69 -5.23
N ALA A 19 2.56 1.95 -5.33
CA ALA A 19 3.47 3.04 -5.67
C ALA A 19 4.53 3.25 -4.57
N GLY A 20 4.14 3.20 -3.29
CA GLY A 20 5.04 3.26 -2.14
C GLY A 20 6.12 2.17 -2.17
N ILE A 21 5.71 0.92 -2.43
CA ILE A 21 6.62 -0.23 -2.61
C ILE A 21 7.60 0.01 -3.76
N ILE A 22 7.11 0.40 -4.95
CA ILE A 22 7.96 0.63 -6.13
C ILE A 22 8.97 1.76 -5.89
N ILE A 23 8.54 2.85 -5.24
CA ILE A 23 9.40 3.99 -4.93
C ILE A 23 10.51 3.58 -3.96
N ASN A 24 10.18 2.82 -2.91
CA ASN A 24 11.16 2.34 -1.94
C ASN A 24 12.15 1.35 -2.56
N VAL A 25 11.67 0.39 -3.37
CA VAL A 25 12.54 -0.53 -4.11
C VAL A 25 13.48 0.23 -5.03
N ARG A 26 12.98 1.23 -5.77
CA ARG A 26 13.82 2.08 -6.64
C ARG A 26 14.89 2.83 -5.84
N ARG A 27 14.53 3.45 -4.72
CA ARG A 27 15.49 4.21 -3.88
C ARG A 27 16.65 3.33 -3.42
N VAL A 28 16.37 2.11 -2.97
CA VAL A 28 17.42 1.21 -2.48
C VAL A 28 18.22 0.61 -3.63
N MET A 29 17.55 0.04 -4.62
CA MET A 29 18.19 -0.76 -5.67
C MET A 29 18.88 0.10 -6.74
N MET A 30 18.29 1.24 -7.11
CA MET A 30 18.79 2.06 -8.22
C MET A 30 19.54 3.31 -7.73
N GLU A 31 19.08 3.92 -6.63
CA GLU A 31 19.67 5.17 -6.14
C GLU A 31 20.66 4.96 -5.00
N GLY A 32 20.76 3.75 -4.44
CA GLY A 32 21.62 3.44 -3.28
C GLY A 32 21.22 4.22 -2.02
N LYS A 33 19.99 4.74 -1.96
CA LYS A 33 19.47 5.54 -0.84
C LYS A 33 18.64 4.67 0.08
N ALA A 34 18.57 5.08 1.34
CA ALA A 34 17.64 4.49 2.29
C ALA A 34 16.18 4.64 1.80
N PRO A 35 15.29 3.69 2.17
CA PRO A 35 13.85 3.79 1.96
C PRO A 35 13.30 5.08 2.56
N ASP A 36 12.18 5.55 2.02
CA ASP A 36 11.42 6.65 2.59
C ASP A 36 10.61 6.15 3.80
N PRO A 37 10.90 6.63 5.02
CA PRO A 37 10.22 6.15 6.22
C PRO A 37 8.74 6.52 6.25
N SER A 38 8.36 7.64 5.63
CA SER A 38 6.96 8.10 5.59
C SER A 38 6.12 7.25 4.66
N LEU A 39 6.63 6.91 3.46
CA LEU A 39 5.95 5.97 2.56
C LEU A 39 5.86 4.57 3.19
N PHE A 40 6.93 4.10 3.84
CA PHE A 40 6.92 2.80 4.50
C PHE A 40 5.87 2.70 5.63
N ALA A 41 5.78 3.71 6.48
CA ALA A 41 4.76 3.75 7.54
C ALA A 41 3.34 3.77 6.96
N PHE A 42 3.15 4.47 5.85
CA PHE A 42 1.86 4.55 5.18
C PHE A 42 1.45 3.22 4.53
N ASP A 43 2.38 2.54 3.87
CA ASP A 43 2.15 1.20 3.29
C ASP A 43 1.79 0.16 4.39
N LEU A 44 2.39 0.28 5.59
CA LEU A 44 2.04 -0.54 6.74
C LEU A 44 0.61 -0.28 7.22
N VAL A 45 0.19 0.99 7.31
CA VAL A 45 -1.18 1.34 7.69
C VAL A 45 -2.18 0.79 6.67
N TYR A 46 -1.90 0.94 5.37
CA TYR A 46 -2.73 0.35 4.32
C TYR A 46 -2.86 -1.16 4.48
N SER A 47 -1.74 -1.85 4.70
CA SER A 47 -1.71 -3.30 4.85
C SER A 47 -2.52 -3.76 6.06
N LEU A 48 -2.43 -3.06 7.19
CA LEU A 48 -3.22 -3.35 8.39
C LEU A 48 -4.72 -3.14 8.16
N VAL A 49 -5.11 -2.03 7.52
CA VAL A 49 -6.50 -1.76 7.17
C VAL A 49 -7.05 -2.87 6.27
N PHE A 50 -6.28 -3.27 5.25
CA PHE A 50 -6.68 -4.32 4.33
C PHE A 50 -6.82 -5.68 5.02
N LEU A 51 -5.90 -6.00 5.94
CA LEU A 51 -5.94 -7.21 6.75
C LEU A 51 -7.18 -7.24 7.64
N ILE A 52 -7.48 -6.15 8.35
CA ILE A 52 -8.66 -6.04 9.22
C ILE A 52 -9.94 -6.23 8.41
N ILE A 53 -10.05 -5.56 7.25
CA ILE A 53 -11.19 -5.72 6.35
C ILE A 53 -11.30 -7.16 5.86
N GLY A 54 -10.19 -7.78 5.45
CA GLY A 54 -10.14 -9.16 4.99
C GLY A 54 -10.61 -10.15 6.07
N VAL A 55 -10.12 -10.02 7.30
CA VAL A 55 -10.52 -10.85 8.44
C VAL A 55 -12.00 -10.62 8.79
N TRP A 56 -12.45 -9.37 8.81
CA TRP A 56 -13.85 -9.04 9.08
C TRP A 56 -14.79 -9.64 8.02
N LEU A 57 -14.44 -9.50 6.73
CA LEU A 57 -15.19 -10.11 5.63
C LEU A 57 -15.18 -11.63 5.72
N LEU A 58 -14.04 -12.24 6.02
CA LEU A 58 -13.92 -13.68 6.18
C LEU A 58 -14.79 -14.19 7.34
N ASN A 59 -14.82 -13.51 8.48
CA ASN A 59 -15.67 -13.91 9.59
C ASN A 59 -17.17 -13.75 9.27
N LYS A 60 -17.53 -12.71 8.52
CA LYS A 60 -18.92 -12.44 8.14
C LYS A 60 -19.44 -13.36 7.03
N LEU A 61 -18.60 -13.63 6.03
CA LEU A 61 -18.97 -14.41 4.85
C LEU A 61 -18.59 -15.88 4.98
N GLY A 62 -17.54 -16.20 5.73
CA GLY A 62 -17.05 -17.56 5.96
C GLY A 62 -18.07 -18.43 6.68
N ALA A 63 -18.84 -17.88 7.62
CA ALA A 63 -19.96 -18.59 8.24
C ALA A 63 -21.00 -19.04 7.19
N LYS A 64 -21.36 -18.15 6.25
CA LYS A 64 -22.28 -18.46 5.15
C LYS A 64 -21.68 -19.38 4.09
N ALA A 65 -20.37 -19.34 3.89
CA ALA A 65 -19.66 -20.21 2.95
C ALA A 65 -19.55 -21.64 3.49
N ALA A 66 -19.34 -21.80 4.80
CA ALA A 66 -19.32 -23.09 5.47
C ALA A 66 -20.69 -23.79 5.48
N GLU A 67 -21.79 -23.04 5.55
CA GLU A 67 -23.16 -23.57 5.44
C GLU A 67 -23.51 -24.07 4.02
N LYS A 68 -22.71 -23.72 3.01
CA LYS A 68 -22.94 -24.07 1.59
C LYS A 68 -22.03 -25.21 1.10
N LEU A 69 -21.14 -25.71 1.96
CA LEU A 69 -20.31 -26.92 1.76
C LEU A 69 -21.04 -28.14 2.33
#